data_AF-A0A385TU80-F1
#
_entry.id   AF-A0A385TU80-F1
#
_cell.length_a   1.000
_cell.length_b   1.000
_cell.length_c   1.000
_cell.angle_alpha   90.00
_cell.angle_beta   90.00
_cell.angle_gamma   90.00
#
_symmetry.space_group_name_H-M   'P 1'
#
loop_
_entity.id
_entity.type
_entity.pdbx_description
1 polymer ?
#
loop_
_entity_poly.entity_id
_entity_poly.type
_entity_poly.pdbx_seq_one_letter_code
_entity_poly.pdbx_strand_id
1 'polypeptide(L)'
;MKKRFSSVSAFALGAIVGVALTAGTAVGAAVYLKAFPSHSKIMVNGSEARLSDSPVVIQNKLYVPVRDFSEALGYRVGSVGAEGIGIIPQSSNGDAIPVGPAGPSESKGAPAQERHLVKNLGKLIEVNGKLNMQKIYIVIAAGEARLYSQDETTGNGLLHYLILNGDSSLYDPFVQMDGQAGELDYNLPNFEGQTPLHLAVIHKNDFYIDKLLNQHKADASLQDASGKTALDYAEKDSKQYKLLTAYINKNSQ
;
A
#
# COMPACT_ATOMS: atom_id res chain seq x y z
N MET A 1 -28.96 21.65 48.85
CA MET A 1 -27.69 21.54 48.09
C MET A 1 -27.64 20.17 47.42
N LYS A 2 -27.64 20.14 46.08
CA LYS A 2 -27.61 18.91 45.26
C LYS A 2 -26.20 18.30 45.34
N LYS A 3 -26.05 17.08 45.87
CA LYS A 3 -24.82 16.28 45.70
C LYS A 3 -25.05 15.25 44.60
N ARG A 4 -24.18 15.31 43.60
CA ARG A 4 -24.20 14.53 42.36
C ARG A 4 -23.81 13.07 42.67
N PHE A 5 -24.57 12.14 42.14
CA PHE A 5 -24.19 10.74 42.03
C PHE A 5 -23.00 10.63 41.08
N SER A 6 -21.88 10.09 41.56
CA SER A 6 -20.79 9.61 40.71
C SER A 6 -21.21 8.26 40.14
N SER A 7 -21.54 8.22 38.84
CA SER A 7 -21.68 6.98 38.09
C SER A 7 -20.30 6.35 37.95
N VAL A 8 -20.09 5.21 38.62
CA VAL A 8 -18.95 4.33 38.38
C VAL A 8 -19.08 3.81 36.95
N SER A 9 -18.07 4.06 36.11
CA SER A 9 -18.01 3.52 34.76
C SER A 9 -17.95 1.99 34.83
N ALA A 10 -18.92 1.34 34.19
CA ALA A 10 -19.14 -0.11 34.18
C ALA A 10 -18.15 -0.86 33.27
N PHE A 11 -16.85 -0.62 33.43
CA PHE A 11 -15.82 -1.38 32.69
C PHE A 11 -14.56 -1.71 33.48
N ALA A 12 -14.69 -1.86 34.80
CA ALA A 12 -13.64 -2.39 35.65
C ALA A 12 -14.19 -3.52 36.52
N LEU A 13 -14.26 -4.74 35.98
CA LEU A 13 -14.25 -6.01 36.73
C LEU A 13 -14.23 -7.19 35.77
N GLY A 14 -13.02 -7.53 35.31
CA GLY A 14 -12.69 -8.82 34.70
C GLY A 14 -11.51 -9.45 35.44
N ALA A 15 -11.55 -9.45 36.77
CA ALA A 15 -10.55 -10.11 37.61
C ALA A 15 -11.00 -11.54 37.94
N ILE A 16 -10.23 -12.51 37.45
CA ILE A 16 -9.82 -13.76 38.13
C ILE A 16 -10.94 -14.51 38.88
N VAL A 17 -11.46 -15.58 38.26
CA VAL A 17 -11.96 -16.74 39.01
C VAL A 17 -11.20 -17.97 38.53
N GLY A 18 -10.29 -18.45 39.38
CA GLY A 18 -9.68 -19.75 39.23
C GLY A 18 -10.70 -20.84 39.47
N VAL A 19 -10.86 -21.74 38.50
CA VAL A 19 -11.43 -23.06 38.74
C VAL A 19 -10.28 -24.04 38.69
N ALA A 20 -9.88 -24.53 39.86
CA ALA A 20 -9.11 -25.75 39.97
C ALA A 20 -10.02 -26.91 39.51
N LEU A 21 -9.78 -27.42 38.30
CA LEU A 21 -10.32 -28.70 37.85
C LEU A 21 -9.16 -29.69 37.75
N THR A 22 -9.12 -30.58 38.73
CA THR A 22 -8.29 -31.78 38.73
C THR A 22 -8.78 -32.77 37.67
N ALA A 23 -7.81 -33.35 36.96
CA ALA A 23 -7.86 -34.55 36.12
C ALA A 23 -8.82 -34.57 34.91
N GLY A 24 -8.30 -34.25 33.72
CA GLY A 24 -8.93 -34.56 32.44
C GLY A 24 -8.17 -33.93 31.28
N THR A 25 -7.64 -34.76 30.38
CA THR A 25 -6.72 -34.43 29.29
C THR A 25 -7.26 -33.39 28.30
N ALA A 26 -6.58 -32.25 28.18
CA ALA A 26 -6.30 -31.54 26.92
C ALA A 26 -5.30 -30.40 27.19
N VAL A 27 -4.03 -30.58 26.81
CA VAL A 27 -3.05 -29.50 26.81
C VAL A 27 -3.34 -28.61 25.60
N GLY A 28 -4.33 -27.73 25.72
CA GLY A 28 -4.49 -26.60 24.82
C GLY A 28 -3.44 -25.56 25.18
N ALA A 29 -2.38 -25.44 24.38
CA ALA A 29 -1.42 -24.36 24.53
C ALA A 29 -2.10 -23.02 24.16
N ALA A 30 -2.73 -22.38 25.14
CA ALA A 30 -3.13 -20.98 25.01
C ALA A 30 -1.86 -20.12 25.03
N VAL A 31 -1.42 -19.67 23.86
CA VAL A 31 -0.35 -18.67 23.76
C VAL A 31 -0.94 -17.34 24.25
N TYR A 32 -0.75 -17.04 25.53
CA TYR A 32 -1.16 -15.76 26.09
C TYR A 32 -0.30 -14.65 25.51
N LEU A 33 -0.88 -13.83 24.62
CA LEU A 33 -0.23 -12.63 24.12
C LEU A 33 -0.20 -11.57 25.23
N LYS A 34 1.00 -11.20 25.66
CA LYS A 34 1.19 -10.16 26.67
C LYS A 34 1.03 -8.78 26.03
N ALA A 35 0.00 -8.07 26.46
CA ALA A 35 -0.33 -6.73 26.00
C ALA A 35 0.15 -5.70 27.03
N PHE A 36 0.86 -4.66 26.60
CA PHE A 36 1.34 -3.59 27.47
C PHE A 36 0.76 -2.24 27.03
N PRO A 37 0.27 -1.40 27.96
CA PRO A 37 -0.11 -0.04 27.62
C PRO A 37 1.11 0.73 27.10
N SER A 38 0.89 1.50 26.04
CA SER A 38 1.90 2.39 25.46
C SER A 38 1.68 3.80 25.98
N HIS A 39 2.77 4.46 26.35
CA HIS A 39 2.81 5.89 26.65
C HIS A 39 3.13 6.75 25.42
N SER A 40 3.14 6.15 24.22
CA SER A 40 3.38 6.87 22.97
C SER A 40 2.28 7.88 22.71
N LYS A 41 2.67 9.14 22.50
CA LYS A 41 1.79 10.18 22.00
C LYS A 41 1.52 9.95 20.53
N ILE A 42 0.25 9.95 20.15
CA ILE A 42 -0.16 9.88 18.75
C ILE A 42 -0.28 11.32 18.25
N MET A 43 0.43 11.66 17.17
CA MET A 43 0.40 13.00 16.58
C MET A 43 -0.35 12.94 15.25
N VAL A 44 -1.36 13.79 15.06
CA VAL A 44 -2.11 13.94 13.82
C VAL A 44 -2.07 15.40 13.41
N ASN A 45 -1.59 15.69 12.19
CA ASN A 45 -1.41 17.05 11.67
C ASN A 45 -0.60 17.97 12.62
N GLY A 46 0.44 17.42 13.26
CA GLY A 46 1.29 18.16 14.21
C GLY A 46 0.66 18.42 15.58
N SER A 47 -0.58 17.97 15.82
CA SER A 47 -1.26 18.07 17.11
C SER A 47 -1.40 16.70 17.78
N GLU A 48 -1.29 16.64 19.11
CA GLU A 48 -1.48 15.39 19.85
C GLU A 48 -2.95 14.94 19.76
N ALA A 49 -3.18 13.76 19.19
CA ALA A 49 -4.48 13.14 19.11
C ALA A 49 -4.95 12.73 20.52
N ARG A 50 -6.15 13.13 20.87
CA ARG A 50 -6.78 12.76 22.13
C ARG A 50 -7.42 11.39 21.96
N LEU A 51 -6.90 10.41 22.70
CA LEU A 51 -7.44 9.06 22.72
C LEU A 51 -8.19 8.85 24.03
N SER A 52 -9.35 8.21 23.94
CA SER A 52 -10.17 7.82 25.08
C SER A 52 -9.49 6.69 25.87
N ASP A 53 -8.80 5.79 25.15
CA ASP A 53 -8.00 4.70 25.71
C ASP A 53 -6.52 4.81 25.30
N SER A 54 -5.63 4.34 26.16
CA SER A 54 -4.20 4.29 25.84
C SER A 54 -3.93 3.23 24.75
N PRO A 55 -3.08 3.53 23.75
CA PRO A 55 -2.63 2.53 22.79
C PRO A 55 -1.98 1.34 23.50
N VAL A 56 -1.98 0.18 22.84
CA VAL A 56 -1.45 -1.07 23.43
C VAL A 56 -0.43 -1.68 22.49
N VAL A 57 0.69 -2.18 23.04
CA VAL A 57 1.69 -2.92 22.28
C VAL A 57 1.49 -4.42 22.50
N ILE A 58 1.35 -5.16 21.39
CA ILE A 58 1.29 -6.63 21.37
C ILE A 58 2.25 -7.11 20.29
N GLN A 59 3.20 -7.99 20.64
CA GLN A 59 4.21 -8.53 19.71
C GLN A 59 4.88 -7.44 18.87
N ASN A 60 5.31 -6.35 19.52
CA ASN A 60 6.00 -5.24 18.87
C ASN A 60 5.15 -4.44 17.86
N LYS A 61 3.84 -4.63 17.85
CA LYS A 61 2.88 -3.85 17.06
C LYS A 61 2.06 -2.95 17.99
N LEU A 62 1.90 -1.68 17.61
CA LEU A 62 1.08 -0.70 18.34
C LEU A 62 -0.36 -0.76 17.82
N TYR A 63 -1.31 -0.91 18.73
CA TYR A 63 -2.74 -0.91 18.47
C TYR A 63 -3.34 0.35 19.07
N VAL A 64 -4.09 1.11 18.27
CA VAL A 64 -4.70 2.38 18.66
C VAL A 64 -6.22 2.25 18.59
N PRO A 65 -7.00 2.89 19.49
CA PRO A 65 -8.45 2.92 19.39
C PRO A 65 -8.90 3.52 18.05
N VAL A 66 -9.53 2.68 17.21
CA VAL A 66 -9.90 3.04 15.82
C VAL A 66 -10.85 4.24 15.80
N ARG A 67 -11.78 4.34 16.75
CA ARG A 67 -12.73 5.45 16.82
C ARG A 67 -12.04 6.79 17.05
N ASP A 68 -11.28 6.91 18.14
CA ASP A 68 -10.59 8.15 18.49
C ASP A 68 -9.55 8.54 17.43
N PHE A 69 -8.84 7.55 16.86
CA PHE A 69 -7.89 7.80 15.80
C PHE A 69 -8.57 8.27 14.51
N SER A 70 -9.71 7.67 14.14
CA SER A 70 -10.49 8.12 12.98
C SER A 70 -11.02 9.55 13.16
N GLU A 71 -11.44 9.90 14.39
CA GLU A 71 -11.90 11.26 14.72
C GLU A 71 -10.77 12.27 14.66
N ALA A 72 -9.58 11.92 15.16
CA ALA A 72 -8.40 12.77 15.02
C ALA A 72 -8.05 13.05 13.55
N LEU A 73 -8.40 12.15 12.62
CA LEU A 73 -8.22 12.30 11.18
C LEU A 73 -9.38 13.02 10.48
N GLY A 74 -10.44 13.44 11.19
CA GLY A 74 -11.63 14.08 10.61
C GLY A 74 -12.68 13.11 10.06
N TYR A 75 -12.61 11.84 10.47
CA TYR A 75 -13.57 10.80 10.11
C TYR A 75 -14.35 10.33 11.34
N ARG A 76 -15.38 9.52 11.14
CA ARG A 76 -16.06 8.80 12.21
C ARG A 76 -16.31 7.36 11.81
N VAL A 77 -16.38 6.48 12.81
CA VAL A 77 -16.87 5.12 12.62
C VAL A 77 -18.39 5.18 12.39
N GLY A 78 -18.80 4.93 11.15
CA GLY A 78 -20.21 4.93 10.73
C GLY A 78 -20.91 3.59 10.96
N SER A 79 -20.18 2.48 10.93
CA SER A 79 -20.71 1.14 11.20
C SER A 79 -19.65 0.20 11.78
N VAL A 80 -20.09 -0.77 12.59
CA VAL A 80 -19.28 -1.89 13.08
C VAL A 80 -20.09 -3.15 12.87
N GLY A 81 -19.65 -4.03 11.97
CA GLY A 81 -20.34 -5.28 11.63
C GLY A 81 -19.38 -6.45 11.48
N ALA A 82 -19.95 -7.65 11.33
CA ALA A 82 -19.16 -8.88 11.16
C ALA A 82 -18.27 -8.87 9.90
N GLU A 83 -18.72 -8.18 8.85
CA GLU A 83 -18.02 -8.06 7.56
C GLU A 83 -17.01 -6.90 7.52
N GLY A 84 -17.00 -6.01 8.53
CA GLY A 84 -16.06 -4.90 8.56
C GLY A 84 -16.49 -3.69 9.39
N ILE A 85 -15.60 -2.69 9.44
CA ILE A 85 -15.79 -1.41 10.12
C ILE A 85 -15.86 -0.31 9.06
N GLY A 86 -17.00 0.36 8.94
CA GLY A 86 -17.19 1.48 8.01
C GLY A 86 -16.73 2.80 8.63
N ILE A 87 -15.82 3.50 7.96
CA ILE A 87 -15.33 4.83 8.37
C ILE A 87 -15.78 5.85 7.31
N ILE A 88 -16.42 6.93 7.75
CA ILE A 88 -16.99 7.96 6.87
C ILE A 88 -16.56 9.36 7.31
N PRO A 89 -16.45 10.34 6.41
CA PRO A 89 -16.06 11.70 6.78
C PRO A 89 -17.02 12.30 7.81
N GLN A 90 -16.50 13.01 8.83
CA GLN A 90 -17.35 13.83 9.70
C GLN A 90 -17.94 14.97 8.87
N SER A 91 -19.25 14.96 8.66
CA SER A 91 -19.94 16.04 7.92
C SER A 91 -20.07 17.25 8.85
N SER A 92 -19.22 18.26 8.65
CA SER A 92 -19.42 19.59 9.21
C SER A 92 -20.25 20.42 8.23
N ASN A 93 -21.45 20.81 8.66
CA ASN A 93 -22.02 22.05 8.15
C ASN A 93 -21.07 23.18 8.59
N GLY A 94 -20.34 23.77 7.65
CA GLY A 94 -19.94 25.18 7.77
C GLY A 94 -18.47 25.56 7.67
N ASP A 95 -17.49 24.64 7.59
CA ASP A 95 -16.11 25.02 7.26
C ASP A 95 -15.50 23.97 6.33
N ALA A 96 -15.29 24.39 5.09
CA ALA A 96 -14.69 23.58 4.04
C ALA A 96 -13.23 23.27 4.42
N ILE A 97 -12.90 21.98 4.51
CA ILE A 97 -11.52 21.54 4.27
C ILE A 97 -11.27 21.82 2.77
N PRO A 98 -10.18 22.49 2.38
CA PRO A 98 -9.90 22.80 0.98
C PRO A 98 -9.63 21.48 0.24
N VAL A 99 -10.65 21.00 -0.45
CA VAL A 99 -10.49 20.09 -1.58
C VAL A 99 -9.90 20.95 -2.70
N GLY A 100 -8.73 20.54 -3.22
CA GLY A 100 -8.13 21.15 -4.42
C GLY A 100 -9.13 21.17 -5.59
N PRO A 101 -8.91 22.04 -6.60
CA PRO A 101 -9.99 22.51 -7.46
C PRO A 101 -10.62 21.36 -8.26
N ALA A 102 -11.94 21.22 -8.12
CA ALA A 102 -12.76 20.50 -9.07
C ALA A 102 -12.76 21.26 -10.41
N GLY A 103 -12.11 20.70 -11.43
CA GLY A 103 -12.31 21.05 -12.83
C GLY A 103 -13.53 20.31 -13.42
N PRO A 104 -14.17 20.85 -14.46
CA PRO A 104 -15.54 20.52 -14.84
C PRO A 104 -15.65 19.12 -15.48
N SER A 105 -16.73 18.43 -15.12
CA SER A 105 -17.20 17.24 -15.82
C SER A 105 -17.82 17.66 -17.16
N GLU A 106 -17.28 17.16 -18.28
CA GLU A 106 -18.09 16.77 -19.44
C GLU A 106 -17.35 15.84 -20.43
N SER A 107 -17.87 14.62 -20.52
CA SER A 107 -17.94 13.69 -21.67
C SER A 107 -16.71 12.87 -22.15
N LYS A 108 -16.88 11.55 -22.01
CA LYS A 108 -16.41 10.41 -22.84
C LYS A 108 -14.89 10.21 -23.06
N GLY A 109 -14.33 9.36 -22.20
CA GLY A 109 -13.04 8.67 -22.34
C GLY A 109 -12.56 8.25 -20.95
N ALA A 110 -12.09 7.01 -20.76
CA ALA A 110 -11.65 6.52 -19.44
C ALA A 110 -10.62 7.50 -18.79
N PRO A 111 -10.72 7.81 -17.48
CA PRO A 111 -9.87 8.84 -16.89
C PRO A 111 -8.45 8.31 -16.74
N ALA A 112 -7.48 9.01 -17.33
CA ALA A 112 -6.06 8.81 -17.03
C ALA A 112 -5.82 9.15 -15.56
N GLN A 113 -5.26 8.21 -14.80
CA GLN A 113 -4.88 8.40 -13.41
C GLN A 113 -3.96 9.62 -13.31
N GLU A 114 -4.33 10.62 -12.51
CA GLU A 114 -3.54 11.84 -12.33
C GLU A 114 -2.14 11.45 -11.81
N ARG A 115 -1.09 11.77 -12.58
CA ARG A 115 0.28 11.28 -12.29
C ARG A 115 0.77 11.86 -10.97
N HIS A 116 0.92 11.03 -9.95
CA HIS A 116 1.52 11.43 -8.68
C HIS A 116 3.06 11.47 -8.81
N LEU A 117 3.60 12.65 -9.06
CA LEU A 117 5.04 12.86 -9.25
C LEU A 117 5.75 13.10 -7.91
N VAL A 118 6.88 12.41 -7.71
CA VAL A 118 7.72 12.53 -6.52
C VAL A 118 9.13 12.93 -6.93
N LYS A 119 9.62 14.01 -6.34
CA LYS A 119 10.96 14.52 -6.62
C LYS A 119 12.03 13.58 -6.08
N ASN A 120 12.98 13.18 -6.93
CA ASN A 120 14.07 12.26 -6.60
C ASN A 120 13.60 10.92 -6.00
N LEU A 121 12.51 10.35 -6.52
CA LEU A 121 11.91 9.12 -6.00
C LEU A 121 12.94 7.99 -5.91
N GLY A 122 13.78 7.81 -6.94
CA GLY A 122 14.83 6.79 -6.94
C GLY A 122 15.81 6.91 -5.76
N LYS A 123 16.27 8.13 -5.44
CA LYS A 123 17.14 8.35 -4.27
C LYS A 123 16.40 8.19 -2.95
N LEU A 124 15.11 8.55 -2.93
CA LEU A 124 14.28 8.48 -1.74
C LEU A 124 14.07 7.04 -1.26
N ILE A 125 14.09 6.07 -2.17
CA ILE A 125 13.86 4.64 -1.89
C ILE A 125 15.15 3.82 -1.71
N GLU A 126 16.31 4.47 -1.70
CA GLU A 126 17.62 3.83 -1.55
C GLU A 126 18.19 3.95 -0.12
N VAL A 127 19.02 2.97 0.25
CA VAL A 127 19.91 3.02 1.41
C VAL A 127 21.32 2.70 0.93
N ASN A 128 22.27 3.60 1.15
CA ASN A 128 23.65 3.48 0.68
C ASN A 128 23.77 3.21 -0.84
N GLY A 129 22.91 3.86 -1.64
CA GLY A 129 22.89 3.72 -3.10
C GLY A 129 22.34 2.40 -3.61
N LYS A 130 21.64 1.63 -2.78
CA LYS A 130 20.94 0.40 -3.17
C LYS A 130 19.47 0.50 -2.82
N LEU A 131 18.62 0.02 -3.72
CA LEU A 131 17.18 -0.04 -3.51
C LEU A 131 16.86 -0.86 -2.25
N ASN A 132 15.96 -0.36 -1.39
CA ASN A 132 15.68 -1.00 -0.11
C ASN A 132 14.17 -1.08 0.19
N MET A 133 13.67 -2.29 0.44
CA MET A 133 12.24 -2.51 0.69
C MET A 133 11.71 -1.83 1.96
N GLN A 134 12.50 -1.75 3.03
CA GLN A 134 12.09 -1.05 4.24
C GLN A 134 11.97 0.46 3.96
N LYS A 135 12.88 1.01 3.15
CA LYS A 135 12.81 2.41 2.76
C LYS A 135 11.57 2.70 1.90
N ILE A 136 11.25 1.82 0.93
CA ILE A 136 10.01 1.89 0.15
C ILE A 136 8.78 1.89 1.06
N TYR A 137 8.72 0.96 2.02
CA TYR A 137 7.61 0.90 2.97
C TYR A 137 7.46 2.18 3.79
N ILE A 138 8.57 2.73 4.31
CA ILE A 138 8.57 3.95 5.11
C ILE A 138 8.05 5.15 4.31
N VAL A 139 8.50 5.33 3.07
CA VAL A 139 8.10 6.52 2.28
C VAL A 139 6.63 6.45 1.87
N ILE A 140 6.10 5.25 1.65
CA ILE A 140 4.67 5.04 1.40
C ILE A 140 3.87 5.29 2.68
N ALA A 141 4.29 4.71 3.81
CA ALA A 141 3.62 4.88 5.10
C ALA A 141 3.62 6.34 5.60
N ALA A 142 4.66 7.11 5.25
CA ALA A 142 4.75 8.54 5.53
C ALA A 142 3.89 9.41 4.60
N GLY A 143 3.32 8.83 3.53
CA GLY A 143 2.57 9.56 2.51
C GLY A 143 3.43 10.39 1.55
N GLU A 144 4.75 10.20 1.57
CA GLU A 144 5.69 10.87 0.65
C GLU A 144 5.60 10.27 -0.77
N ALA A 145 5.20 9.00 -0.87
CA ALA A 145 4.98 8.32 -2.14
C ALA A 145 3.74 7.41 -2.09
N ARG A 146 3.24 7.05 -3.26
CA ARG A 146 2.21 6.04 -3.52
C ARG A 146 2.83 4.89 -4.31
N LEU A 147 2.13 3.75 -4.38
CA LEU A 147 2.60 2.60 -5.18
C LEU A 147 2.76 2.96 -6.67
N TYR A 148 1.88 3.82 -7.17
CA TYR A 148 1.88 4.35 -8.53
C TYR A 148 2.65 5.68 -8.67
N SER A 149 3.39 6.12 -7.64
CA SER A 149 4.23 7.33 -7.77
C SER A 149 5.25 7.16 -8.89
N GLN A 150 5.47 8.22 -9.65
CA GLN A 150 6.53 8.31 -10.65
C GLN A 150 7.56 9.35 -10.23
N ASP A 151 8.82 9.10 -10.54
CA ASP A 151 9.88 10.08 -10.37
C ASP A 151 9.63 11.31 -11.26
N GLU A 152 9.74 12.50 -10.67
CA GLU A 152 9.47 13.78 -11.35
C GLU A 152 10.39 14.03 -12.56
N THR A 153 11.57 13.43 -12.60
CA THR A 153 12.56 13.69 -13.66
C THR A 153 12.54 12.64 -14.76
N THR A 154 12.38 11.37 -14.39
CA THR A 154 12.46 10.23 -15.34
C THR A 154 11.10 9.63 -15.67
N GLY A 155 10.07 9.92 -14.87
CA GLY A 155 8.80 9.20 -14.91
C GLY A 155 8.90 7.76 -14.41
N ASN A 156 10.05 7.30 -13.91
CA ASN A 156 10.17 5.93 -13.42
C ASN A 156 9.33 5.75 -12.15
N GLY A 157 8.39 4.81 -12.20
CA GLY A 157 7.68 4.34 -11.02
C GLY A 157 8.48 3.33 -10.19
N LEU A 158 7.94 2.91 -9.05
CA LEU A 158 8.60 1.95 -8.16
C LEU A 158 8.95 0.63 -8.88
N LEU A 159 8.03 0.10 -9.69
CA LEU A 159 8.27 -1.14 -10.44
C LEU A 159 9.40 -1.00 -11.48
N HIS A 160 9.57 0.19 -12.07
CA HIS A 160 10.71 0.45 -12.96
C HIS A 160 12.02 0.37 -12.16
N TYR A 161 12.09 1.01 -10.99
CA TYR A 161 13.28 0.95 -10.13
C TYR A 161 13.60 -0.47 -9.63
N LEU A 162 12.59 -1.28 -9.32
CA LEU A 162 12.79 -2.70 -8.98
C LEU A 162 13.47 -3.47 -10.12
N ILE A 163 13.00 -3.26 -11.36
CA ILE A 163 13.55 -3.92 -12.56
C ILE A 163 14.98 -3.43 -12.84
N LEU A 164 15.21 -2.12 -12.79
CA LEU A 164 16.53 -1.51 -13.01
C LEU A 164 17.56 -1.98 -11.98
N ASN A 165 17.14 -2.17 -10.73
CA ASN A 165 17.98 -2.71 -9.67
C ASN A 165 18.31 -4.21 -9.88
N GLY A 166 17.42 -4.96 -10.53
CA GLY A 166 17.64 -6.35 -10.92
C GLY A 166 17.54 -7.38 -9.78
N ASP A 167 17.46 -6.94 -8.52
CA ASP A 167 17.25 -7.83 -7.36
C ASP A 167 15.80 -8.33 -7.32
N SER A 168 15.60 -9.59 -7.72
CA SER A 168 14.29 -10.25 -7.74
C SER A 168 13.71 -10.49 -6.34
N SER A 169 14.53 -10.48 -5.29
CA SER A 169 14.06 -10.71 -3.90
C SER A 169 13.14 -9.60 -3.39
N LEU A 170 13.19 -8.43 -4.02
CA LEU A 170 12.37 -7.27 -3.67
C LEU A 170 10.97 -7.33 -4.29
N TYR A 171 10.76 -8.19 -5.30
CA TYR A 171 9.53 -8.23 -6.08
C TYR A 171 8.33 -8.75 -5.30
N ASP A 172 8.42 -9.95 -4.71
CA ASP A 172 7.28 -10.55 -4.02
C ASP A 172 6.82 -9.68 -2.83
N PRO A 173 7.72 -9.12 -1.98
CA PRO A 173 7.29 -8.20 -0.94
C PRO A 173 6.69 -6.89 -1.49
N PHE A 174 7.11 -6.42 -2.67
CA PHE A 174 6.55 -5.22 -3.30
C PHE A 174 5.13 -5.46 -3.78
N VAL A 175 4.89 -6.55 -4.51
CA VAL A 175 3.55 -6.92 -4.98
C VAL A 175 2.61 -7.20 -3.80
N GLN A 176 3.11 -7.77 -2.71
CA GLN A 176 2.32 -7.94 -1.48
C GLN A 176 1.84 -6.61 -0.86
N MET A 177 2.52 -5.49 -1.11
CA MET A 177 2.07 -4.18 -0.62
C MET A 177 0.83 -3.66 -1.35
N ASP A 178 0.55 -4.12 -2.57
CA ASP A 178 -0.64 -3.74 -3.35
C ASP A 178 -1.95 -4.25 -2.73
N GLY A 179 -1.86 -5.29 -1.88
CA GLY A 179 -3.00 -5.84 -1.16
C GLY A 179 -4.14 -6.31 -2.08
N GLN A 180 -5.38 -6.14 -1.63
CA GLN A 180 -6.59 -6.49 -2.39
C GLN A 180 -7.07 -5.34 -3.30
N ALA A 181 -6.43 -4.17 -3.24
CA ALA A 181 -6.89 -2.96 -3.92
C ALA A 181 -6.51 -2.94 -5.42
N GLY A 182 -5.44 -3.64 -5.81
CA GLY A 182 -5.03 -3.74 -7.21
C GLY A 182 -4.62 -2.39 -7.82
N GLU A 183 -3.87 -1.58 -7.07
CA GLU A 183 -3.43 -0.25 -7.49
C GLU A 183 -2.18 -0.28 -8.38
N LEU A 184 -1.47 -1.41 -8.44
CA LEU A 184 -0.29 -1.55 -9.29
C LEU A 184 -0.66 -1.62 -10.77
N ASP A 185 -0.28 -0.58 -11.50
CA ASP A 185 -0.30 -0.58 -12.95
C ASP A 185 1.00 -1.19 -13.51
N TYR A 186 0.90 -2.43 -14.00
CA TYR A 186 2.00 -3.16 -14.63
C TYR A 186 2.35 -2.64 -16.04
N ASN A 187 1.57 -1.70 -16.57
CA ASN A 187 1.75 -1.04 -17.85
C ASN A 187 2.16 0.43 -17.73
N LEU A 188 2.37 0.94 -16.50
CA LEU A 188 2.71 2.33 -16.23
C LEU A 188 3.91 2.78 -17.07
N PRO A 189 3.78 3.74 -17.99
CA PRO A 189 4.92 4.18 -18.81
C PRO A 189 5.73 5.26 -18.09
N ASN A 190 7.06 5.18 -18.18
CA ASN A 190 7.95 6.29 -17.81
C ASN A 190 7.93 7.43 -18.86
N PHE A 191 8.77 8.46 -18.71
CA PHE A 191 8.78 9.59 -19.67
C PHE A 191 9.39 9.26 -21.03
N GLU A 192 10.11 8.16 -21.15
CA GLU A 192 10.52 7.59 -22.44
C GLU A 192 9.42 6.73 -23.07
N GLY A 193 8.23 6.65 -22.44
CA GLY A 193 7.14 5.77 -22.84
C GLY A 193 7.41 4.29 -22.53
N GLN A 194 8.53 3.96 -21.91
CA GLN A 194 8.88 2.58 -21.60
C GLN A 194 8.04 2.10 -20.42
N THR A 195 7.37 0.97 -20.62
CA THR A 195 6.66 0.25 -19.56
C THR A 195 7.63 -0.65 -18.77
N PRO A 196 7.20 -1.23 -17.62
CA PRO A 196 8.00 -2.24 -16.92
C PRO A 196 8.47 -3.38 -17.83
N LEU A 197 7.64 -3.79 -18.80
CA LEU A 197 8.01 -4.86 -19.73
C LEU A 197 9.14 -4.43 -20.69
N HIS A 198 9.16 -3.17 -21.16
CA HIS A 198 10.27 -2.66 -21.97
C HIS A 198 11.59 -2.78 -21.20
N LEU A 199 11.62 -2.26 -19.96
CA LEU A 199 12.83 -2.32 -19.13
C LEU A 199 13.24 -3.76 -18.84
N ALA A 200 12.30 -4.66 -18.54
CA ALA A 200 12.62 -6.05 -18.26
C ALA A 200 13.31 -6.73 -19.46
N VAL A 201 12.90 -6.42 -20.69
CA VAL A 201 13.52 -6.93 -21.92
C VAL A 201 14.88 -6.28 -22.18
N ILE A 202 14.97 -4.94 -22.10
CA ILE A 202 16.22 -4.19 -22.33
C ILE A 202 17.32 -4.68 -21.38
N HIS A 203 16.98 -4.93 -20.12
CA HIS A 203 17.91 -5.42 -19.10
C HIS A 203 18.04 -6.96 -19.07
N LYS A 204 17.45 -7.66 -20.04
CA LYS A 204 17.48 -9.12 -20.18
C LYS A 204 17.08 -9.87 -18.90
N ASN A 205 16.07 -9.38 -18.19
CA ASN A 205 15.66 -9.93 -16.90
C ASN A 205 14.47 -10.88 -17.04
N ASP A 206 14.77 -12.15 -17.32
CA ASP A 206 13.78 -13.22 -17.53
C ASP A 206 12.77 -13.37 -16.38
N PHE A 207 13.18 -13.12 -15.13
CA PHE A 207 12.28 -13.21 -13.98
C PHE A 207 11.14 -12.19 -14.09
N TYR A 208 11.46 -10.93 -14.33
CA TYR A 208 10.44 -9.89 -14.45
C TYR A 208 9.61 -10.04 -15.72
N ILE A 209 10.21 -10.48 -16.83
CA ILE A 209 9.46 -10.79 -18.06
C ILE A 209 8.39 -11.86 -17.79
N ASP A 210 8.76 -12.95 -17.12
CA ASP A 210 7.82 -14.02 -16.77
C ASP A 210 6.71 -13.52 -15.84
N LYS A 211 7.07 -12.78 -14.78
CA LYS A 211 6.11 -12.21 -13.84
C LYS A 211 5.10 -11.28 -14.51
N LEU A 212 5.58 -10.34 -15.32
CA LEU A 212 4.74 -9.35 -16.02
C LEU A 212 3.78 -10.02 -17.00
N LEU A 213 4.25 -10.98 -17.79
CA LEU A 213 3.44 -11.61 -18.84
C LEU A 213 2.52 -12.70 -18.31
N ASN A 214 3.05 -13.60 -17.46
CA ASN A 214 2.30 -14.77 -17.04
C ASN A 214 1.41 -14.51 -15.84
N GLN A 215 1.85 -13.70 -14.87
CA GLN A 215 1.06 -13.41 -13.67
C GLN A 215 0.17 -12.19 -13.84
N HIS A 216 0.69 -11.12 -14.42
CA HIS A 216 -0.01 -9.82 -14.45
C HIS A 216 -0.61 -9.43 -15.80
N LYS A 217 -0.41 -10.25 -16.83
CA LYS A 217 -0.94 -10.03 -18.17
C LYS A 217 -0.63 -8.63 -18.73
N ALA A 218 0.60 -8.16 -18.50
CA ALA A 218 1.07 -6.88 -19.02
C ALA A 218 0.86 -6.79 -20.54
N ASP A 219 0.54 -5.60 -21.02
CA ASP A 219 0.27 -5.34 -22.42
C ASP A 219 1.59 -5.20 -23.19
N ALA A 220 1.91 -6.23 -23.96
CA ALA A 220 3.12 -6.29 -24.77
C ALA A 220 3.01 -5.51 -26.10
N SER A 221 1.83 -4.97 -26.42
CA SER A 221 1.60 -4.17 -27.63
C SER A 221 1.89 -2.68 -27.45
N LEU A 222 2.04 -2.23 -26.21
CA LEU A 222 2.35 -0.84 -25.90
C LEU A 222 3.69 -0.43 -26.52
N GLN A 223 3.70 0.77 -27.08
CA GLN A 223 4.85 1.38 -27.71
C GLN A 223 5.45 2.46 -26.82
N ASP A 224 6.78 2.51 -26.77
CA ASP A 224 7.51 3.60 -26.16
C ASP A 224 7.47 4.89 -27.00
N ALA A 225 8.15 5.94 -26.54
CA ALA A 225 8.19 7.23 -27.24
C ALA A 225 8.88 7.16 -28.63
N SER A 226 9.63 6.08 -28.91
CA SER A 226 10.22 5.81 -30.23
C SER A 226 9.29 4.97 -31.13
N GLY A 227 8.08 4.64 -30.67
CA GLY A 227 7.15 3.77 -31.39
C GLY A 227 7.52 2.29 -31.35
N LYS A 228 8.43 1.88 -30.45
CA LYS A 228 8.91 0.50 -30.33
C LYS A 228 8.19 -0.22 -29.20
N THR A 229 7.84 -1.48 -29.42
CA THR A 229 7.31 -2.39 -28.41
C THR A 229 8.45 -3.07 -27.64
N ALA A 230 8.12 -3.73 -26.53
CA ALA A 230 9.11 -4.54 -25.80
C ALA A 230 9.73 -5.66 -26.67
N LEU A 231 8.98 -6.21 -27.64
CA LEU A 231 9.50 -7.22 -28.56
C LEU A 231 10.59 -6.67 -29.48
N ASP A 232 10.50 -5.40 -29.89
CA ASP A 232 11.48 -4.75 -30.77
C ASP A 232 12.86 -4.59 -30.12
N TYR A 233 12.92 -4.61 -28.80
CA TYR A 233 14.17 -4.61 -28.03
C TYR A 233 14.72 -6.01 -27.75
N ALA A 234 13.94 -7.08 -28.01
CA ALA A 234 14.38 -8.44 -27.80
C ALA A 234 15.31 -8.90 -28.94
N GLU A 235 16.42 -9.54 -28.57
CA GLU A 235 17.32 -10.15 -29.54
C GLU A 235 16.59 -11.27 -30.31
N LYS A 236 16.64 -11.23 -31.65
CA LYS A 236 15.95 -12.20 -32.50
C LYS A 236 16.33 -13.62 -32.13
N ASP A 237 15.35 -14.52 -32.08
CA ASP A 237 15.48 -15.94 -31.71
C ASP A 237 15.93 -16.23 -30.26
N SER A 238 16.11 -15.20 -29.43
CA SER A 238 16.35 -15.35 -28.00
C SER A 238 15.16 -15.98 -27.28
N LYS A 239 15.40 -16.47 -26.06
CA LYS A 239 14.34 -16.98 -25.18
C LYS A 239 13.24 -15.95 -24.95
N GLN A 240 13.62 -14.68 -24.74
CA GLN A 240 12.71 -13.56 -24.48
C GLN A 240 11.87 -13.25 -25.71
N TYR A 241 12.49 -13.19 -26.89
CA TYR A 241 11.80 -12.97 -28.16
C TYR A 241 10.74 -14.04 -28.42
N LYS A 242 11.10 -15.32 -28.23
CA LYS A 242 10.17 -16.45 -28.40
C LYS A 242 9.01 -16.38 -27.41
N LEU A 243 9.30 -16.03 -26.15
CA LEU A 243 8.29 -15.89 -25.10
C LEU A 243 7.30 -14.76 -25.42
N LEU A 244 7.79 -13.58 -25.78
CA LEU A 244 6.97 -12.44 -26.18
C LEU A 244 6.12 -12.73 -27.42
N THR A 245 6.73 -13.33 -28.45
CA THR A 245 6.02 -13.71 -29.68
C THR A 245 4.89 -14.70 -29.38
N ALA A 246 5.15 -15.71 -28.55
CA ALA A 246 4.14 -16.69 -28.14
C ALA A 246 3.01 -16.02 -27.33
N TYR A 247 3.35 -15.10 -26.42
CA TYR A 247 2.39 -14.35 -25.63
C TYR A 247 1.47 -13.47 -26.50
N ILE A 248 2.06 -12.70 -27.42
CA ILE A 248 1.33 -11.81 -28.33
C ILE A 248 0.40 -12.61 -29.26
N ASN A 249 0.90 -13.72 -29.82
CA ASN A 249 0.10 -14.57 -30.71
C ASN A 249 -1.08 -15.23 -29.98
N LYS A 250 -0.90 -15.58 -28.70
CA LYS A 250 -1.97 -16.17 -27.88
C LYS A 250 -3.08 -15.17 -27.55
N ASN A 251 -2.73 -13.89 -27.39
CA ASN A 251 -3.69 -12.84 -27.03
C ASN A 251 -4.33 -12.17 -28.26
N SER A 252 -3.93 -12.53 -29.48
CA SER A 252 -4.48 -12.03 -30.74
C SER A 252 -5.55 -12.95 -31.36
N GLN A 253 -5.95 -14.02 -30.67
CA GLN A 253 -6.97 -15.02 -31.07
C GLN A 253 -8.17 -14.96 -30.14
#